data_AF-A0AAJ6JGI6-F1
#
_entry.id   AF-A0AAJ6JGI6-F1
#
_cell.length_a   1.000
_cell.length_b   1.000
_cell.length_c   1.000
_cell.angle_alpha   90.00
_cell.angle_beta   90.00
_cell.angle_gamma   90.00
#
_symmetry.space_group_name_H-M   'P 1'
#
loop_
_entity.id
_entity.type
_entity.pdbx_description
1 polymer ?
#
loop_
_entity_poly.entity_id
_entity_poly.type
_entity_poly.pdbx_seq_one_letter_code
_entity_poly.pdbx_strand_id
1 'polypeptide(L)'
;MKAGTVDFGASDMPLRPDELAKAGLGQFPLVIGGVVPVVNIDGIGPGRLRFTGKVLADIFLGNIKNWDDPALMALNPDVPLPAAPITVVHRVDGSGTTFNFANYLSKVSPEWKQKVGEGVAVEWPVGVGGKGNEGVAAYVGMAKNSISYVEYAYAIKNSLAYGLVENKAGRFVQPGAATFQAAAGAAGWQDTTDFYRVMTDAPGDDSYPITATSFILMPKQPKNRARSKVAIDFFRWSLETGRDDAAALNYVPLPADLVERIEKYWTSDFGT
;
A
#
# COMPACT_ATOMS: atom_id res chain seq x y z
N MET A 1 10.15 13.84 -10.17
CA MET A 1 9.38 15.10 -10.11
C MET A 1 10.20 16.30 -9.63
N LYS A 2 10.68 16.37 -8.38
CA LYS A 2 11.39 17.56 -7.83
C LYS A 2 12.60 18.05 -8.65
N ALA A 3 13.32 17.15 -9.32
CA ALA A 3 14.41 17.50 -10.24
C ALA A 3 13.97 18.08 -11.59
N GLY A 4 12.66 18.11 -11.89
CA GLY A 4 12.12 18.66 -13.14
C GLY A 4 12.40 17.84 -14.39
N THR A 5 12.72 16.55 -14.24
CA THR A 5 13.10 15.64 -15.35
C THR A 5 11.93 14.87 -15.97
N VAL A 6 10.74 14.96 -15.37
CA VAL A 6 9.51 14.25 -15.76
C VAL A 6 8.30 15.18 -15.64
N ASP A 7 7.23 14.86 -16.36
CA ASP A 7 6.00 15.69 -16.37
C ASP A 7 5.13 15.51 -15.13
N PHE A 8 5.14 14.31 -14.56
CA PHE A 8 4.47 13.97 -13.31
C PHE A 8 5.30 12.95 -12.52
N GLY A 9 5.09 12.89 -11.20
CA GLY A 9 5.52 11.79 -10.35
C GLY A 9 4.32 10.97 -9.87
N ALA A 10 4.54 9.72 -9.51
CA ALA A 10 3.56 8.88 -8.82
C ALA A 10 4.14 8.47 -7.46
N SER A 11 3.31 8.46 -6.41
CA SER A 11 3.72 8.06 -5.07
C SER A 11 2.54 7.57 -4.23
N ASP A 12 2.75 6.51 -3.44
CA ASP A 12 1.75 6.04 -2.47
C ASP A 12 1.95 6.66 -1.07
N MET A 13 2.95 7.54 -0.92
CA MET A 13 3.14 8.39 0.26
C MET A 13 2.71 9.81 -0.11
N PRO A 14 1.52 10.27 0.34
CA PRO A 14 1.09 11.62 0.05
C PRO A 14 2.04 12.62 0.71
N LEU A 15 2.38 13.69 0.00
CA LEU A 15 3.17 14.77 0.56
C LEU A 15 2.27 15.68 1.41
N ARG A 16 2.82 16.22 2.49
CA ARG A 16 2.09 17.18 3.31
C ARG A 16 1.88 18.48 2.53
N PRO A 17 0.80 19.26 2.80
CA PRO A 17 0.55 20.53 2.13
C PRO A 17 1.74 21.51 2.18
N ASP A 18 2.45 21.58 3.31
CA ASP A 18 3.61 22.47 3.44
C ASP A 18 4.81 22.00 2.59
N GLU A 19 4.98 20.69 2.42
CA GLU A 19 6.02 20.11 1.54
C GLU A 19 5.69 20.33 0.06
N LEU A 20 4.41 20.20 -0.31
CA LEU A 20 3.91 20.52 -1.64
C LEU A 20 4.15 21.99 -1.98
N ALA A 21 3.76 22.89 -1.07
CA ALA A 21 3.96 24.32 -1.23
C ALA A 21 5.44 24.68 -1.39
N LYS A 22 6.32 24.15 -0.53
CA LYS A 22 7.79 24.33 -0.63
C LYS A 22 8.35 23.83 -1.95
N ALA A 23 7.79 22.75 -2.50
CA ALA A 23 8.24 22.16 -3.76
C ALA A 23 7.57 22.76 -5.01
N GLY A 24 6.58 23.64 -4.86
CA GLY A 24 5.77 24.15 -5.97
C GLY A 24 4.96 23.07 -6.68
N LEU A 25 4.56 22.03 -5.96
CA LEU A 25 3.82 20.88 -6.47
C LEU A 25 2.36 20.90 -5.99
N GLY A 26 1.47 20.30 -6.75
CA GLY A 26 0.16 19.83 -6.30
C GLY A 26 0.10 18.31 -6.35
N GLN A 27 -0.85 17.72 -5.63
CA GLN A 27 -1.10 16.28 -5.67
C GLN A 27 -2.58 15.96 -5.79
N PHE A 28 -2.91 14.82 -6.39
CA PHE A 28 -4.27 14.30 -6.44
C PHE A 28 -4.25 12.76 -6.46
N PRO A 29 -5.27 12.10 -5.88
CA PRO A 29 -5.34 10.65 -5.88
C PRO A 29 -5.69 10.12 -7.28
N LEU A 30 -5.23 8.92 -7.61
CA LEU A 30 -5.55 8.24 -8.87
C LEU A 30 -6.39 6.99 -8.65
N VAL A 31 -5.95 6.12 -7.73
CA VAL A 31 -6.57 4.81 -7.52
C VAL A 31 -6.27 4.30 -6.12
N ILE A 32 -7.13 3.42 -5.62
CA ILE A 32 -7.01 2.79 -4.29
C ILE A 32 -6.68 1.31 -4.46
N GLY A 33 -5.74 0.81 -3.67
CA GLY A 33 -5.36 -0.60 -3.63
C GLY A 33 -5.04 -1.06 -2.21
N GLY A 34 -4.54 -2.29 -2.09
CA GLY A 34 -4.17 -2.87 -0.80
C GLY A 34 -2.77 -3.49 -0.83
N VAL A 35 -2.04 -3.33 0.26
CA VAL A 35 -0.76 -3.99 0.49
C VAL A 35 -1.02 -5.25 1.31
N VAL A 36 -0.65 -6.42 0.80
CA VAL A 36 -1.00 -7.70 1.41
C VAL A 36 0.26 -8.45 1.84
N PRO A 37 0.25 -9.13 3.01
CA PRO A 37 1.31 -10.06 3.33
C PRO A 37 1.22 -11.26 2.37
N VAL A 38 2.32 -11.61 1.72
CA VAL A 38 2.45 -12.78 0.87
C VAL A 38 3.44 -13.76 1.48
N VAL A 39 3.18 -15.05 1.32
CA VAL A 39 4.00 -16.12 1.86
C VAL A 39 4.28 -17.16 0.78
N ASN A 40 5.34 -17.94 0.99
CA ASN A 40 5.60 -19.16 0.25
C ASN A 40 5.88 -20.28 1.24
N ILE A 41 4.86 -21.08 1.55
CA ILE A 41 4.96 -22.23 2.45
C ILE A 41 4.26 -23.40 1.75
N ASP A 42 4.95 -24.53 1.65
CA ASP A 42 4.45 -25.70 0.93
C ASP A 42 3.06 -26.12 1.49
N GLY A 43 2.07 -26.26 0.61
CA GLY A 43 0.71 -26.69 0.97
C GLY A 43 -0.21 -25.59 1.52
N ILE A 44 0.26 -24.35 1.66
CA ILE A 44 -0.56 -23.22 2.14
C ILE A 44 -0.94 -22.31 0.97
N GLY A 45 -2.24 -22.30 0.66
CA GLY A 45 -2.83 -21.45 -0.37
C GLY A 45 -3.23 -20.04 0.10
N PRO A 46 -3.74 -19.19 -0.81
CA PRO A 46 -4.18 -17.84 -0.49
C PRO A 46 -5.34 -17.82 0.52
N GLY A 47 -5.33 -16.83 1.41
CA GLY A 47 -6.36 -16.63 2.43
C GLY A 47 -6.37 -17.65 3.57
N ARG A 48 -5.39 -18.56 3.61
CA ARG A 48 -5.32 -19.62 4.64
C ARG A 48 -4.67 -19.16 5.93
N LEU A 49 -3.70 -18.24 5.86
CA LEU A 49 -3.04 -17.69 7.04
C LEU A 49 -3.72 -16.42 7.54
N ARG A 50 -3.72 -16.27 8.85
CA ARG A 50 -4.19 -15.11 9.60
C ARG A 50 -3.02 -14.48 10.32
N PHE A 51 -2.93 -13.16 10.21
CA PHE A 51 -1.93 -12.35 10.89
C PHE A 51 -2.59 -11.20 11.64
N THR A 52 -2.12 -10.92 12.85
CA THR A 52 -2.39 -9.64 13.50
C THR A 52 -1.31 -8.63 13.14
N GLY A 53 -1.58 -7.34 13.31
CA GLY A 53 -0.56 -6.29 13.12
C GLY A 53 0.69 -6.51 13.98
N LYS A 54 0.50 -6.99 15.22
CA LYS A 54 1.61 -7.33 16.12
C LYS A 54 2.46 -8.48 15.59
N VAL A 55 1.85 -9.57 15.14
CA VAL A 55 2.60 -10.72 14.59
C VAL A 55 3.35 -10.35 13.33
N LEU A 56 2.77 -9.54 12.43
CA LEU A 56 3.52 -9.01 11.28
C LEU A 56 4.73 -8.18 11.74
N ALA A 57 4.54 -7.27 12.70
CA ALA A 57 5.65 -6.47 13.21
C ALA A 57 6.76 -7.36 13.81
N ASP A 58 6.40 -8.36 14.61
CA ASP A 58 7.36 -9.27 15.26
C ASP A 58 8.13 -10.13 14.25
N ILE A 59 7.50 -10.56 13.16
CA ILE A 59 8.20 -11.27 12.07
C ILE A 59 9.24 -10.35 11.41
N PHE A 60 8.85 -9.13 11.04
CA PHE A 60 9.75 -8.19 10.35
C PHE A 60 10.79 -7.54 11.30
N LEU A 61 10.57 -7.59 12.62
CA LEU A 61 11.58 -7.29 13.65
C LEU A 61 12.57 -8.45 13.85
N GLY A 62 12.25 -9.66 13.39
CA GLY A 62 13.03 -10.86 13.65
C GLY A 62 12.80 -11.45 15.05
N ASN A 63 11.75 -11.05 15.75
CA ASN A 63 11.34 -11.62 17.03
C ASN A 63 10.70 -13.00 16.82
N ILE A 64 9.84 -13.13 15.81
CA ILE A 64 9.29 -14.42 15.36
C ILE A 64 10.15 -14.92 14.19
N LYS A 65 10.83 -16.05 14.40
CA LYS A 65 11.85 -16.57 13.47
C LYS A 65 11.46 -17.87 12.77
N ASN A 66 10.46 -18.59 13.25
CA ASN A 66 9.99 -19.85 12.67
C ASN A 66 8.49 -19.82 12.47
N TRP A 67 7.99 -20.59 11.49
CA TRP A 67 6.57 -20.66 11.18
C TRP A 67 5.73 -21.36 12.26
N ASP A 68 6.32 -22.27 13.03
CA ASP A 68 5.70 -22.95 14.18
C ASP A 68 5.78 -22.14 15.50
N ASP A 69 6.06 -20.84 15.41
CA ASP A 69 6.03 -19.97 16.59
C ASP A 69 4.65 -20.02 17.28
N PRO A 70 4.59 -20.13 18.62
CA PRO A 70 3.31 -20.21 19.34
C PRO A 70 2.32 -19.09 19.02
N ALA A 71 2.79 -17.87 18.75
CA ALA A 71 1.93 -16.75 18.38
C ALA A 71 1.28 -16.95 17.01
N LEU A 72 2.01 -17.52 16.04
CA LEU A 72 1.47 -17.85 14.72
C LEU A 72 0.52 -19.05 14.77
N MET A 73 0.89 -20.10 15.51
CA MET A 73 0.05 -21.28 15.69
C MET A 73 -1.28 -20.96 16.37
N ALA A 74 -1.26 -20.10 17.40
CA ALA A 74 -2.47 -19.68 18.09
C ALA A 74 -3.49 -18.98 17.17
N LEU A 75 -3.01 -18.23 16.18
CA LEU A 75 -3.86 -17.57 15.17
C LEU A 75 -4.36 -18.52 14.08
N ASN A 76 -3.68 -19.66 13.90
CA ASN A 76 -3.86 -20.56 12.77
C ASN A 76 -3.95 -22.04 13.22
N PRO A 77 -4.86 -22.41 14.14
CA PRO A 77 -4.90 -23.76 14.72
C PRO A 77 -5.18 -24.86 13.67
N ASP A 78 -5.83 -24.52 12.57
CA ASP A 78 -6.21 -25.45 11.49
C ASP A 78 -5.22 -25.45 10.31
N VAL A 79 -4.07 -24.76 10.46
CA VAL A 79 -3.05 -24.69 9.41
C VAL A 79 -1.81 -25.47 9.88
N PRO A 80 -1.34 -26.47 9.10
CA PRO A 80 -0.14 -27.23 9.46
C PRO A 80 1.11 -26.39 9.19
N LEU A 81 1.43 -25.49 10.12
CA LEU A 81 2.61 -24.64 10.03
C LEU A 81 3.88 -25.49 10.21
N PRO A 82 4.89 -25.35 9.33
CA PRO A 82 6.11 -26.15 9.43
C PRO A 82 7.03 -25.62 10.54
N ALA A 83 7.81 -26.51 11.15
CA ALA A 83 8.96 -26.15 11.97
C ALA A 83 10.14 -25.70 11.10
N ALA A 84 9.99 -24.55 10.44
CA ALA A 84 10.94 -24.01 9.49
C ALA A 84 11.20 -22.52 9.72
N PRO A 85 12.44 -22.05 9.48
CA PRO A 85 12.78 -20.64 9.64
C PRO A 85 12.06 -19.76 8.62
N ILE A 86 11.69 -18.56 9.05
CA ILE A 86 11.06 -17.54 8.23
C ILE A 86 12.13 -16.75 7.48
N THR A 87 12.00 -16.68 6.16
CA THR A 87 12.80 -15.76 5.33
C THR A 87 12.01 -14.48 5.05
N VAL A 88 12.36 -13.40 5.73
CA VAL A 88 11.77 -12.08 5.45
C VAL A 88 12.34 -11.51 4.16
N VAL A 89 11.47 -11.04 3.27
CA VAL A 89 11.83 -10.28 2.07
C VAL A 89 11.25 -8.87 2.19
N HIS A 90 12.02 -7.85 1.87
CA HIS A 90 11.58 -6.46 1.87
C HIS A 90 12.06 -5.70 0.63
N ARG A 91 11.57 -4.48 0.42
CA ARG A 91 12.03 -3.60 -0.66
C ARG A 91 13.43 -3.04 -0.37
N VAL A 92 14.23 -2.87 -1.42
CA VAL A 92 15.55 -2.19 -1.35
C VAL A 92 15.54 -0.76 -1.88
N ASP A 93 14.55 -0.44 -2.72
CA ASP A 93 14.38 0.85 -3.33
C ASP A 93 13.31 1.67 -2.60
N GLY A 94 13.39 3.01 -2.73
CA GLY A 94 12.38 3.91 -2.17
C GLY A 94 10.98 3.56 -2.68
N SER A 95 10.05 3.31 -1.76
CA SER A 95 8.81 2.57 -2.05
C SER A 95 7.62 3.12 -1.27
N GLY A 96 6.55 3.49 -1.99
CA GLY A 96 5.26 3.86 -1.38
C GLY A 96 4.58 2.66 -0.71
N THR A 97 4.72 1.45 -1.26
CA THR A 97 4.26 0.20 -0.63
C THR A 97 4.94 -0.02 0.72
N THR A 98 6.25 0.26 0.81
CA THR A 98 7.02 0.20 2.05
C THR A 98 6.56 1.24 3.05
N PHE A 99 6.30 2.47 2.60
CA PHE A 99 5.73 3.50 3.46
C PHE A 99 4.41 3.02 4.07
N ASN A 100 3.46 2.52 3.28
CA ASN A 100 2.16 2.08 3.79
C ASN A 100 2.28 0.89 4.75
N PHE A 101 3.13 -0.10 4.42
CA PHE A 101 3.37 -1.24 5.30
C PHE A 101 4.01 -0.81 6.63
N ALA A 102 5.08 -0.03 6.59
CA ALA A 102 5.79 0.45 7.79
C ALA A 102 4.93 1.44 8.61
N ASN A 103 4.11 2.26 7.97
CA ASN A 103 3.15 3.14 8.64
C ASN A 103 2.06 2.34 9.36
N TYR A 104 1.53 1.29 8.74
CA TYR A 104 0.61 0.36 9.41
C TYR A 104 1.28 -0.28 10.63
N LEU A 105 2.47 -0.86 10.46
CA LEU A 105 3.21 -1.49 11.56
C LEU A 105 3.52 -0.49 12.70
N SER A 106 3.83 0.76 12.37
CA SER A 106 4.05 1.83 13.36
C SER A 106 2.79 2.20 14.15
N LYS A 107 1.59 2.00 13.60
CA LYS A 107 0.32 2.25 14.31
C LYS A 107 -0.03 1.12 15.28
N VAL A 108 0.27 -0.12 14.92
CA VAL A 108 -0.18 -1.32 15.64
C VAL A 108 0.90 -1.96 16.52
N SER A 109 2.17 -1.55 16.38
CA SER A 109 3.29 -2.02 17.20
C SER A 109 4.14 -0.85 17.72
N PRO A 110 4.08 -0.55 19.02
CA PRO A 110 4.94 0.46 19.64
C PRO A 110 6.43 0.16 19.48
N GLU A 111 6.83 -1.11 19.53
CA GLU A 111 8.22 -1.52 19.34
C GLU A 111 8.71 -1.23 17.91
N TRP A 112 7.90 -1.57 16.89
CA TRP A 112 8.20 -1.22 15.50
C TRP A 112 8.36 0.29 15.35
N LYS A 113 7.40 1.06 15.87
CA LYS A 113 7.42 2.52 15.80
C LYS A 113 8.69 3.12 16.42
N GLN A 114 9.14 2.57 17.53
CA GLN A 114 10.33 3.05 18.23
C GLN A 114 11.64 2.64 17.53
N LYS A 115 11.74 1.41 17.02
CA LYS A 115 12.98 0.87 16.46
C LYS A 115 13.18 1.16 14.97
N VAL A 116 12.09 1.15 14.19
CA VAL A 116 12.13 1.20 12.72
C VAL A 116 11.40 2.43 12.19
N GLY A 117 10.20 2.69 12.71
CA GLY A 117 9.35 3.80 12.26
C GLY A 117 8.76 3.58 10.86
N GLU A 118 8.59 4.67 10.12
CA GLU A 118 7.92 4.68 8.81
C GLU A 118 8.63 5.60 7.82
N GLY A 119 8.53 5.25 6.53
CA GLY A 119 9.12 6.02 5.45
C GLY A 119 9.13 5.21 4.16
N VAL A 120 9.45 5.87 3.04
CA VAL A 120 9.66 5.18 1.75
C VAL A 120 10.89 4.27 1.77
N ALA A 121 11.79 4.46 2.74
CA ALA A 121 12.90 3.59 3.07
C ALA A 121 13.03 3.56 4.61
N VAL A 122 13.32 2.40 5.18
CA VAL A 122 13.53 2.18 6.62
C VAL A 122 14.71 1.23 6.82
N GLU A 123 15.30 1.25 8.01
CA GLU A 123 16.36 0.31 8.38
C GLU A 123 15.74 -1.03 8.81
N TRP A 124 15.69 -1.99 7.89
CA TRP A 124 15.11 -3.31 8.14
C TRP A 124 15.96 -4.12 9.14
N PRO A 125 15.37 -4.63 10.24
CA PRO A 125 16.12 -5.43 11.22
C PRO A 125 16.62 -6.78 10.68
N VAL A 126 15.83 -7.39 9.80
CA VAL A 126 16.12 -8.70 9.20
C VAL A 126 15.60 -8.75 7.77
N GLY A 127 16.09 -9.75 7.03
CA GLY A 127 15.57 -10.12 5.73
C GLY A 127 16.51 -9.78 4.58
N VAL A 128 16.01 -10.05 3.39
CA VAL A 128 16.71 -9.84 2.13
C VAL A 128 15.92 -8.92 1.22
N GLY A 129 16.64 -8.29 0.31
CA GLY A 129 16.11 -7.21 -0.50
C GLY A 129 15.64 -7.62 -1.90
N GLY A 130 14.41 -7.26 -2.26
CA GLY A 130 13.88 -7.29 -3.63
C GLY A 130 13.66 -5.87 -4.19
N LYS A 131 13.93 -5.67 -5.48
CA LYS A 131 13.69 -4.38 -6.16
C LYS A 131 12.29 -4.34 -6.77
N GLY A 132 11.52 -3.30 -6.47
CA GLY A 132 10.14 -3.16 -6.95
C GLY A 132 9.19 -4.22 -6.38
N ASN A 133 7.90 -4.13 -6.72
CA ASN A 133 6.93 -5.17 -6.35
C ASN A 133 7.23 -6.48 -7.10
N GLU A 134 7.69 -6.38 -8.35
CA GLU A 134 8.09 -7.52 -9.19
C GLU A 134 9.20 -8.34 -8.57
N GLY A 135 10.28 -7.68 -8.14
CA GLY A 135 11.43 -8.37 -7.55
C GLY A 135 11.10 -9.01 -6.22
N VAL A 136 10.28 -8.34 -5.39
CA VAL A 136 9.79 -8.92 -4.13
C VAL A 136 8.89 -10.13 -4.38
N ALA A 137 7.90 -10.01 -5.29
CA ALA A 137 6.99 -11.09 -5.63
C ALA A 137 7.73 -12.31 -6.21
N ALA A 138 8.70 -12.07 -7.11
CA ALA A 138 9.54 -13.12 -7.68
C ALA A 138 10.38 -13.82 -6.59
N TYR A 139 10.96 -13.06 -5.67
CA TYR A 139 11.75 -13.63 -4.57
C TYR A 139 10.89 -14.53 -3.68
N VAL A 140 9.72 -14.05 -3.27
CA VAL A 140 8.79 -14.84 -2.45
C VAL A 140 8.36 -16.10 -3.19
N GLY A 141 8.01 -16.01 -4.47
CA GLY A 141 7.61 -17.17 -5.28
C GLY A 141 8.70 -18.25 -5.39
N MET A 142 9.98 -17.90 -5.26
CA MET A 142 11.11 -18.84 -5.33
C MET A 142 11.59 -19.33 -3.96
N ALA A 143 11.60 -18.46 -2.96
CA ALA A 143 12.17 -18.76 -1.65
C ALA A 143 11.14 -19.45 -0.75
N LYS A 144 11.34 -20.74 -0.47
CA LYS A 144 10.51 -21.47 0.49
C LYS A 144 10.57 -20.83 1.88
N ASN A 145 9.48 -20.96 2.61
CA ASN A 145 9.28 -20.42 3.95
C ASN A 145 9.50 -18.91 4.04
N SER A 146 9.21 -18.18 2.96
CA SER A 146 9.39 -16.73 2.92
C SER A 146 8.09 -15.96 3.18
N ILE A 147 8.25 -14.70 3.60
CA ILE A 147 7.16 -13.74 3.77
C ILE A 147 7.60 -12.36 3.27
N SER A 148 6.67 -11.64 2.65
CA SER A 148 6.84 -10.24 2.29
C SER A 148 5.52 -9.48 2.27
N TYR A 149 5.56 -8.25 1.76
CA TYR A 149 4.41 -7.41 1.47
C TYR A 149 4.47 -6.94 0.02
N VAL A 150 3.35 -7.02 -0.70
CA VAL A 150 3.23 -6.54 -2.07
C VAL A 150 1.87 -5.88 -2.28
N GLU A 151 1.74 -5.06 -3.32
CA GLU A 151 0.41 -4.64 -3.77
C GLU A 151 -0.39 -5.87 -4.26
N TYR A 152 -1.68 -5.91 -3.93
CA TYR A 152 -2.56 -7.06 -4.13
C TYR A 152 -2.56 -7.59 -5.58
N ALA A 153 -2.56 -6.72 -6.60
CA ALA A 153 -2.53 -7.17 -7.99
C ALA A 153 -1.26 -7.98 -8.31
N TYR A 154 -0.12 -7.70 -7.67
CA TYR A 154 1.09 -8.51 -7.83
C TYR A 154 0.97 -9.87 -7.16
N ALA A 155 0.29 -9.98 -6.01
CA ALA A 155 0.01 -11.27 -5.40
C ALA A 155 -0.85 -12.14 -6.33
N ILE A 156 -1.92 -11.56 -6.90
CA ILE A 156 -2.83 -12.26 -7.82
C ILE A 156 -2.12 -12.65 -9.12
N LYS A 157 -1.45 -11.69 -9.78
CA LYS A 157 -0.76 -11.93 -11.05
C LYS A 157 0.30 -13.04 -10.95
N ASN A 158 0.98 -13.15 -9.80
CA ASN A 158 2.02 -14.15 -9.58
C ASN A 158 1.51 -15.39 -8.83
N SER A 159 0.20 -15.53 -8.61
CA SER A 159 -0.42 -16.65 -7.89
C SER A 159 0.21 -16.91 -6.51
N LEU A 160 0.59 -15.85 -5.80
CA LEU A 160 1.19 -15.94 -4.47
C LEU A 160 0.11 -16.17 -3.41
N ALA A 161 0.42 -16.99 -2.41
CA ALA A 161 -0.43 -17.13 -1.24
C ALA A 161 -0.37 -15.84 -0.40
N TYR A 162 -1.50 -15.16 -0.24
CA TYR A 162 -1.62 -14.00 0.66
C TYR A 162 -2.26 -14.39 2.00
N GLY A 163 -1.99 -13.61 3.05
CA GLY A 163 -2.62 -13.74 4.36
C GLY A 163 -3.80 -12.78 4.59
N LEU A 164 -4.72 -13.20 5.44
CA LEU A 164 -5.74 -12.34 6.05
C LEU A 164 -5.10 -11.52 7.17
N VAL A 165 -5.51 -10.25 7.31
CA VAL A 165 -4.97 -9.36 8.35
C VAL A 165 -6.12 -8.96 9.29
N GLU A 166 -5.88 -9.07 10.59
CA GLU A 166 -6.80 -8.55 11.61
C GLU A 166 -6.91 -7.03 11.47
N ASN A 167 -8.13 -6.54 11.34
CA ASN A 167 -8.41 -5.12 11.32
C ASN A 167 -8.62 -4.54 12.72
N LYS A 168 -8.82 -3.22 12.76
CA LYS A 168 -9.04 -2.47 14.00
C LYS A 168 -10.27 -2.93 14.80
N ALA A 169 -11.22 -3.58 14.15
CA ALA A 169 -12.41 -4.16 14.78
C ALA A 169 -12.20 -5.62 15.27
N GLY A 170 -10.99 -6.16 15.16
CA GLY A 170 -10.66 -7.54 15.58
C GLY A 170 -11.15 -8.62 14.59
N ARG A 171 -11.36 -8.25 13.32
CA ARG A 171 -11.84 -9.17 12.27
C ARG A 171 -10.69 -9.48 11.32
N PHE A 172 -10.49 -10.75 10.97
CA PHE A 172 -9.56 -11.14 9.91
C PHE A 172 -10.20 -10.89 8.55
N VAL A 173 -9.72 -9.87 7.86
CA VAL A 173 -10.31 -9.40 6.60
C VAL A 173 -9.50 -9.91 5.42
N GLN A 174 -10.21 -10.41 4.39
CA GLN A 174 -9.61 -10.81 3.12
C GLN A 174 -9.32 -9.57 2.26
N PRO A 175 -8.15 -9.47 1.62
CA PRO A 175 -7.90 -8.38 0.67
C PRO A 175 -8.80 -8.52 -0.57
N GLY A 176 -9.33 -7.39 -1.01
CA GLY A 176 -10.14 -7.29 -2.22
C GLY A 176 -10.84 -5.94 -2.34
N ALA A 177 -11.41 -5.68 -3.53
CA ALA A 177 -12.01 -4.39 -3.87
C ALA A 177 -13.03 -3.90 -2.83
N ALA A 178 -13.94 -4.77 -2.37
CA ALA A 178 -14.95 -4.41 -1.37
C ALA A 178 -14.34 -3.94 -0.04
N THR A 179 -13.30 -4.61 0.45
CA THR A 179 -12.66 -4.31 1.74
C THR A 179 -11.71 -3.11 1.65
N PHE A 180 -11.12 -2.86 0.48
CA PHE A 180 -10.35 -1.65 0.20
C PHE A 180 -11.30 -0.44 0.11
N GLN A 181 -12.46 -0.61 -0.53
CA GLN A 181 -13.50 0.43 -0.59
C GLN A 181 -14.07 0.74 0.79
N ALA A 182 -14.30 -0.27 1.63
CA ALA A 182 -14.73 -0.08 3.02
C ALA A 182 -13.71 0.76 3.82
N ALA A 183 -12.43 0.42 3.72
CA ALA A 183 -11.36 1.19 4.36
C ALA A 183 -11.28 2.64 3.83
N ALA A 184 -11.42 2.83 2.52
CA ALA A 184 -11.40 4.16 1.91
C ALA A 184 -12.59 5.04 2.34
N GLY A 185 -13.80 4.47 2.39
CA GLY A 185 -15.00 5.16 2.86
C GLY A 185 -14.89 5.57 4.33
N ALA A 186 -14.34 4.68 5.16
CA ALA A 186 -14.10 4.95 6.58
C ALA A 186 -12.96 5.96 6.82
N ALA A 187 -12.01 6.07 5.88
CA ALA A 187 -10.92 7.03 5.99
C ALA A 187 -11.39 8.48 5.80
N GLY A 188 -12.40 8.75 4.96
CA GLY A 188 -12.93 10.11 4.74
C GLY A 188 -11.97 11.02 3.95
N TRP A 189 -12.52 11.70 2.95
CA TRP A 189 -11.78 12.61 2.07
C TRP A 189 -12.19 14.08 2.24
N GLN A 190 -13.37 14.36 2.76
CA GLN A 190 -14.05 15.65 2.74
C GLN A 190 -13.23 16.82 3.34
N ASP A 191 -12.44 16.55 4.38
CA ASP A 191 -11.70 17.59 5.13
C ASP A 191 -10.19 17.61 4.80
N THR A 192 -9.81 17.10 3.62
CA THR A 192 -8.39 17.02 3.22
C THR A 192 -7.93 18.25 2.44
N THR A 193 -6.80 18.82 2.87
CA THR A 193 -6.04 19.83 2.11
C THR A 193 -5.04 19.12 1.20
N ASP A 194 -4.98 19.54 -0.08
CA ASP A 194 -4.16 18.92 -1.13
C ASP A 194 -4.31 17.38 -1.13
N PHE A 195 -5.50 16.85 -0.83
CA PHE A 195 -5.79 15.41 -0.75
C PHE A 195 -4.85 14.60 0.17
N TYR A 196 -4.20 15.22 1.15
CA TYR A 196 -3.32 14.50 2.07
C TYR A 196 -4.12 13.53 2.96
N ARG A 197 -4.00 12.22 2.69
CA ARG A 197 -4.65 11.17 3.47
C ARG A 197 -3.87 9.85 3.45
N VAL A 198 -3.63 9.28 4.63
CA VAL A 198 -3.08 7.92 4.81
C VAL A 198 -4.18 7.02 5.36
N MET A 199 -4.49 5.92 4.67
CA MET A 199 -5.68 5.08 4.93
C MET A 199 -5.41 3.80 5.72
N THR A 200 -4.16 3.52 6.10
CA THR A 200 -3.82 2.34 6.90
C THR A 200 -4.49 2.39 8.28
N ASP A 201 -4.85 1.21 8.80
CA ASP A 201 -5.58 1.01 10.05
C ASP A 201 -6.91 1.80 10.12
N ALA A 202 -7.61 1.88 8.98
CA ALA A 202 -8.95 2.48 8.91
C ALA A 202 -9.93 1.70 9.82
N PRO A 203 -10.87 2.39 10.51
CA PRO A 203 -11.89 1.73 11.32
C PRO A 203 -12.94 1.03 10.43
N GLY A 204 -13.76 0.18 11.03
CA GLY A 204 -14.88 -0.50 10.38
C GLY A 204 -14.67 -2.01 10.22
N ASP A 205 -15.77 -2.77 10.25
CA ASP A 205 -15.75 -4.23 10.33
C ASP A 205 -15.18 -4.90 9.08
N ASP A 206 -15.36 -4.28 7.91
CA ASP A 206 -14.91 -4.79 6.61
C ASP A 206 -13.66 -4.07 6.07
N SER A 207 -13.10 -3.14 6.84
CA SER A 207 -11.95 -2.33 6.39
C SER A 207 -10.68 -3.18 6.34
N TYR A 208 -10.06 -3.27 5.16
CA TYR A 208 -8.76 -3.93 5.05
C TYR A 208 -7.65 -3.06 5.66
N PRO A 209 -6.75 -3.62 6.51
CA PRO A 209 -5.92 -2.79 7.39
C PRO A 209 -4.80 -2.02 6.68
N ILE A 210 -4.34 -2.48 5.51
CA ILE A 210 -3.21 -1.87 4.80
C ILE A 210 -3.66 -1.38 3.42
N THR A 211 -4.77 -0.63 3.40
CA THR A 211 -5.30 0.01 2.20
C THR A 211 -4.53 1.32 1.94
N ALA A 212 -4.21 1.59 0.67
CA ALA A 212 -3.40 2.73 0.26
C ALA A 212 -3.96 3.40 -1.00
N THR A 213 -3.73 4.71 -1.13
CA THR A 213 -4.03 5.48 -2.35
C THR A 213 -2.73 5.75 -3.07
N SER A 214 -2.73 5.61 -4.39
CA SER A 214 -1.64 6.15 -5.22
C SER A 214 -1.97 7.58 -5.65
N PHE A 215 -1.00 8.47 -5.50
CA PHE A 215 -1.12 9.89 -5.79
C PHE A 215 -0.25 10.28 -6.99
N ILE A 216 -0.76 11.21 -7.78
CA ILE A 216 0.00 11.89 -8.82
C ILE A 216 0.48 13.23 -8.28
N LEU A 217 1.74 13.56 -8.57
CA LEU A 217 2.41 14.79 -8.22
C LEU A 217 2.75 15.57 -9.49
N MET A 218 2.30 16.82 -9.58
CA MET A 218 2.55 17.68 -10.74
C MET A 218 2.98 19.09 -10.30
N PRO A 219 3.79 19.80 -11.10
CA PRO A 219 4.16 21.18 -10.80
C PRO A 219 2.98 22.13 -11.01
N LYS A 220 2.70 23.00 -10.02
CA LYS A 220 1.67 24.07 -10.16
C LYS A 220 2.08 25.12 -11.18
N GLN A 221 3.39 25.33 -11.36
CA GLN A 221 3.97 26.21 -12.37
C GLN A 221 4.91 25.42 -13.29
N PRO A 222 4.37 24.70 -14.29
CA PRO A 222 5.19 23.87 -15.17
C PRO A 222 6.06 24.69 -16.11
N LYS A 223 7.30 24.25 -16.35
CA LYS A 223 8.18 24.82 -17.38
C LYS A 223 7.59 24.68 -18.79
N ASN A 224 6.89 23.58 -19.05
CA ASN A 224 6.21 23.32 -20.32
C ASN A 224 4.71 23.08 -20.06
N ARG A 225 3.90 24.13 -20.21
CA ARG A 225 2.44 24.09 -19.99
C ARG A 225 1.73 23.10 -20.93
N ALA A 226 2.20 22.95 -22.17
CA ALA A 226 1.60 22.01 -23.12
C ALA A 226 1.74 20.56 -22.65
N ARG A 227 2.93 20.17 -22.15
CA ARG A 227 3.14 18.82 -21.58
C ARG A 227 2.30 18.58 -20.33
N SER A 228 2.21 19.56 -19.43
CA SER A 228 1.36 19.43 -18.25
C SER A 228 -0.12 19.34 -18.57
N LYS A 229 -0.59 20.07 -19.60
CA LYS A 229 -1.96 19.92 -20.10
C LYS A 229 -2.23 18.50 -20.62
N VAL A 230 -1.32 17.93 -21.41
CA VAL A 230 -1.44 16.55 -21.89
C VAL A 230 -1.50 15.55 -20.73
N ALA A 231 -0.67 15.74 -19.69
CA ALA A 231 -0.71 14.89 -18.51
C ALA A 231 -2.05 15.00 -17.75
N ILE A 232 -2.59 16.21 -17.57
CA ILE A 232 -3.92 16.41 -16.94
C ILE A 232 -5.02 15.78 -17.79
N ASP A 233 -5.00 15.97 -19.11
CA ASP A 233 -6.00 15.37 -20.01
C ASP A 233 -5.93 13.83 -19.98
N PHE A 234 -4.73 13.24 -19.87
CA PHE A 234 -4.54 11.80 -19.68
C PHE A 234 -5.17 11.30 -18.37
N PHE A 235 -4.94 12.00 -17.24
CA PHE A 235 -5.54 11.61 -15.97
C PHE A 235 -7.05 11.86 -15.92
N ARG A 236 -7.55 12.91 -16.58
CA ARG A 236 -9.00 13.13 -16.75
C ARG A 236 -9.62 11.94 -17.47
N TRP A 237 -9.10 11.59 -18.65
CA TRP A 237 -9.54 10.42 -19.41
C TRP A 237 -9.47 9.15 -18.56
N SER A 238 -8.37 8.93 -17.83
CA SER A 238 -8.19 7.74 -16.98
C SER A 238 -9.24 7.66 -15.86
N LEU A 239 -9.60 8.77 -15.23
CA LEU A 239 -10.60 8.81 -14.16
C LEU A 239 -12.03 8.71 -14.69
N GLU A 240 -12.31 9.24 -15.88
CA GLU A 240 -13.61 9.18 -16.54
C GLU A 240 -13.90 7.80 -17.15
N THR A 241 -12.92 7.21 -17.84
CA THR A 241 -13.13 5.99 -18.65
C THR A 241 -12.44 4.75 -18.10
N GLY A 242 -11.41 4.88 -17.26
CA GLY A 242 -10.55 3.77 -16.81
C GLY A 242 -11.06 3.00 -15.60
N ARG A 243 -12.32 3.18 -15.19
CA ARG A 243 -12.88 2.52 -13.99
C ARG A 243 -12.87 1.00 -14.12
N ASP A 244 -13.27 0.48 -15.27
CA ASP A 244 -13.31 -0.96 -15.53
C ASP A 244 -11.90 -1.56 -15.64
N ASP A 245 -10.95 -0.82 -16.22
CA ASP A 245 -9.53 -1.22 -16.29
C ASP A 245 -8.92 -1.35 -14.89
N ALA A 246 -9.19 -0.38 -14.00
CA ALA A 246 -8.75 -0.44 -12.61
C ALA A 246 -9.39 -1.64 -11.87
N ALA A 247 -10.69 -1.84 -12.03
CA ALA A 247 -11.40 -2.96 -11.40
C ALA A 247 -10.89 -4.32 -11.90
N ALA A 248 -10.59 -4.47 -13.19
CA ALA A 248 -10.02 -5.68 -13.79
C ALA A 248 -8.64 -6.04 -13.19
N LEU A 249 -7.92 -5.05 -12.67
CA LEU A 249 -6.64 -5.21 -11.99
C LEU A 249 -6.78 -5.32 -10.45
N ASN A 250 -8.00 -5.44 -9.92
CA ASN A 250 -8.33 -5.49 -8.48
C ASN A 250 -8.07 -4.19 -7.71
N TYR A 251 -7.96 -3.08 -8.40
CA TYR A 251 -7.97 -1.76 -7.78
C TYR A 251 -9.40 -1.24 -7.59
N VAL A 252 -9.56 -0.32 -6.64
CA VAL A 252 -10.81 0.40 -6.41
C VAL A 252 -10.76 1.74 -7.15
N PRO A 253 -11.65 1.95 -8.13
CA PRO A 253 -11.81 3.26 -8.77
C PRO A 253 -12.25 4.31 -7.76
N LEU A 254 -11.82 5.56 -7.96
CA LEU A 254 -12.23 6.65 -7.08
C LEU A 254 -13.76 6.90 -7.19
N PRO A 255 -14.41 7.28 -6.08
CA PRO A 255 -15.82 7.64 -6.11
C PRO A 255 -16.01 8.96 -6.87
N ALA A 256 -17.18 9.14 -7.48
CA ALA A 256 -17.43 10.23 -8.43
C ALA A 256 -17.28 11.64 -7.80
N ASP A 257 -17.67 11.79 -6.54
CA ASP A 257 -17.51 13.03 -5.77
C ASP A 257 -16.04 13.40 -5.57
N LEU A 258 -15.16 12.40 -5.37
CA LEU A 258 -13.73 12.63 -5.27
C LEU A 258 -13.12 13.01 -6.62
N VAL A 259 -13.58 12.40 -7.72
CA VAL A 259 -13.16 12.77 -9.08
C VAL A 259 -13.57 14.21 -9.40
N GLU A 260 -14.81 14.62 -9.09
CA GLU A 260 -15.26 16.00 -9.28
C GLU A 260 -14.41 17.01 -8.48
N ARG A 261 -14.00 16.65 -7.25
CA ARG A 261 -13.06 17.47 -6.47
C ARG A 261 -11.69 17.58 -7.10
N ILE A 262 -11.18 16.51 -7.70
CA ILE A 262 -9.90 16.51 -8.41
C ILE A 262 -9.96 17.45 -9.61
N GLU A 263 -11.04 17.41 -10.39
CA GLU A 263 -11.21 18.30 -11.54
C GLU A 263 -11.27 19.77 -11.13
N LYS A 264 -12.01 20.10 -10.07
CA LYS A 264 -12.04 21.46 -9.51
C LYS A 264 -10.65 21.91 -9.03
N TYR A 265 -9.92 21.01 -8.36
CA TYR A 265 -8.55 21.26 -7.91
C TYR A 265 -7.61 21.52 -9.10
N TRP A 266 -7.79 20.83 -10.23
CA TRP A 266 -6.96 21.08 -11.41
C TRP A 266 -7.17 22.48 -11.99
N THR A 267 -8.41 22.95 -12.05
CA THR A 267 -8.71 24.31 -12.50
C THR A 267 -8.14 25.37 -11.55
N SER A 268 -8.21 25.16 -10.23
CA SER A 268 -7.68 26.13 -9.26
C SER A 268 -6.15 26.14 -9.17
N ASP A 269 -5.51 24.98 -9.15
CA ASP A 269 -4.11 24.83 -8.75
C ASP A 269 -3.14 24.56 -9.91
N PHE A 270 -3.64 24.12 -11.07
CA PHE A 270 -2.84 23.94 -12.29
C PHE A 270 -3.24 24.90 -13.42
N GLY A 271 -4.33 25.65 -13.28
CA GLY A 271 -4.77 26.67 -14.23
C GLY A 271 -5.23 26.09 -15.58
N THR A 272 -5.84 24.91 -15.55
CA THR A 272 -6.39 24.20 -16.72
C THR A 272 -7.89 24.32 -16.87
#